data_AF-A0A9X0BKL8-F1
#
_entry.id   AF-A0A9X0BKL8-F1
#
_cell.length_a   1.000
_cell.length_b   1.000
_cell.length_c   1.000
_cell.angle_alpha   90.00
_cell.angle_beta   90.00
_cell.angle_gamma   90.00
#
_symmetry.space_group_name_H-M   'P 1'
#
loop_
_entity.id
_entity.type
_entity.pdbx_description
1 polymer ?
#
loop_
_entity_poly.entity_id
_entity_poly.type
_entity_poly.pdbx_seq_one_letter_code
_entity_poly.pdbx_strand_id
1 'polypeptide(L)'
;MRDARDILDLYATDYQPVWAAGIEFPGVIPEGISQYLYEDGKQVSLFIGPLSSLFWLEGVEELEELIRDPAYVLTDEYRSIPQGSPRLWIVSILFEEGKIPATFMDKIYEEPTKLKGKKNNRDENYVDLMNTFINSLGGNLLYKGLSRPSIVSLASLFAPLVSSNTLQNEFGPGLYATSSLKYALDYAGPDGVILIFKDVDFRPLVKTDLAGEDWRTTVDYWTGATISNVSERVPALWERSDILQGQISVKDLRSKQRVPGPDSQVVGVSYAGLNAFASALHMIIWLDSSR
;
A
#
# COMPACT_ATOMS: atom_id res chain seq x y z
N MET A 1 -20.22 -6.09 -1.15
CA MET A 1 -19.28 -6.69 -2.10
C MET A 1 -19.98 -6.60 -3.47
N ARG A 2 -19.43 -5.82 -4.41
CA ARG A 2 -19.98 -5.71 -5.78
C ARG A 2 -19.35 -6.84 -6.60
N ASP A 3 -20.15 -7.62 -7.33
CA ASP A 3 -19.65 -8.76 -8.09
C ASP A 3 -19.11 -8.29 -9.45
N ALA A 4 -17.79 -8.30 -9.61
CA ALA A 4 -17.15 -8.03 -10.89
C ALA A 4 -17.62 -9.05 -11.94
N ARG A 5 -17.93 -8.59 -13.16
CA ARG A 5 -18.46 -9.43 -14.24
C ARG A 5 -17.32 -10.06 -15.04
N ASP A 6 -17.56 -11.25 -15.59
CA ASP A 6 -16.59 -11.94 -16.44
C ASP A 6 -16.57 -11.29 -17.84
N ILE A 7 -15.38 -11.18 -18.42
CA ILE A 7 -15.21 -10.67 -19.78
C ILE A 7 -15.79 -11.62 -20.84
N LEU A 8 -15.86 -12.91 -20.57
CA LEU A 8 -16.53 -13.84 -21.47
C LEU A 8 -18.05 -13.57 -21.52
N ASP A 9 -18.64 -13.13 -20.41
CA ASP A 9 -20.05 -12.75 -20.36
C ASP A 9 -20.31 -11.46 -21.16
N LEU A 10 -19.35 -10.52 -21.18
CA LEU A 10 -19.44 -9.28 -21.97
C LEU A 10 -19.67 -9.60 -23.46
N TYR A 11 -19.01 -10.62 -24.01
CA TYR A 11 -19.11 -10.99 -25.42
C TYR A 11 -20.48 -11.57 -25.80
N ALA A 12 -21.30 -11.95 -24.82
CA ALA A 12 -22.68 -12.37 -25.02
C ALA A 12 -23.69 -11.21 -24.87
N THR A 13 -23.23 -9.99 -24.62
CA THR A 13 -24.07 -8.79 -24.50
C THR A 13 -24.00 -7.91 -25.76
N ASP A 14 -24.78 -6.83 -25.79
CA ASP A 14 -24.73 -5.81 -26.84
C ASP A 14 -23.58 -4.80 -26.67
N TYR A 15 -22.75 -4.94 -25.63
CA TYR A 15 -21.57 -4.09 -25.43
C TYR A 15 -20.47 -4.43 -26.44
N GLN A 16 -19.63 -3.43 -26.74
CA GLN A 16 -18.51 -3.64 -27.63
C GLN A 16 -17.42 -4.49 -26.95
N PRO A 17 -16.76 -5.40 -27.70
CA PRO A 17 -15.77 -6.29 -27.11
C PRO A 17 -14.56 -5.52 -26.59
N VAL A 18 -14.15 -5.87 -25.37
CA VAL A 18 -12.91 -5.42 -24.72
C VAL A 18 -11.81 -6.40 -25.05
N TRP A 19 -10.64 -5.88 -25.41
CA TRP A 19 -9.42 -6.67 -25.49
C TRP A 19 -8.79 -6.77 -24.11
N ALA A 20 -8.36 -7.97 -23.73
CA ALA A 20 -7.73 -8.24 -22.44
C ALA A 20 -6.45 -9.06 -22.62
N ALA A 21 -5.44 -8.75 -21.81
CA ALA A 21 -4.18 -9.47 -21.84
C ALA A 21 -4.38 -10.95 -21.51
N GLY A 22 -3.97 -11.83 -22.43
CA GLY A 22 -4.05 -13.28 -22.25
C GLY A 22 -5.40 -13.91 -22.62
N ILE A 23 -6.34 -13.13 -23.18
CA ILE A 23 -7.64 -13.61 -23.65
C ILE A 23 -7.74 -13.39 -25.16
N GLU A 24 -8.20 -14.40 -25.89
CA GLU A 24 -8.41 -14.31 -27.34
C GLU A 24 -9.54 -13.32 -27.64
N PHE A 25 -9.26 -12.33 -28.49
CA PHE A 25 -10.25 -11.33 -28.86
C PHE A 25 -11.27 -11.94 -29.82
N PRO A 26 -12.59 -11.70 -29.63
CA PRO A 26 -13.59 -12.23 -30.53
C PRO A 26 -13.54 -11.50 -31.88
N GLY A 27 -13.01 -12.16 -32.89
CA GLY A 27 -12.97 -11.65 -34.26
C GLY A 27 -11.78 -10.74 -34.55
N VAL A 28 -12.00 -9.73 -35.41
CA VAL A 28 -10.94 -8.82 -35.86
C VAL A 28 -10.81 -7.66 -34.87
N ILE A 29 -9.58 -7.41 -34.40
CA ILE A 29 -9.30 -6.31 -33.48
C ILE A 29 -9.59 -4.96 -34.16
N PRO A 30 -10.50 -4.13 -33.62
CA PRO A 30 -10.79 -2.81 -34.16
C PRO A 30 -9.60 -1.85 -34.05
N GLU A 31 -9.55 -0.86 -34.95
CA GLU A 31 -8.48 0.15 -34.98
C GLU A 31 -8.35 0.89 -33.63
N GLY A 32 -9.48 1.24 -33.01
CA GLY A 32 -9.54 1.90 -31.71
C GLY A 32 -8.88 1.11 -30.55
N ILE A 33 -8.76 -0.21 -30.67
CA ILE A 33 -8.01 -1.07 -29.75
C ILE A 33 -6.56 -1.19 -30.19
N SER A 34 -6.33 -1.38 -31.48
CA SER A 34 -5.00 -1.63 -32.05
C SER A 34 -3.97 -0.55 -31.71
N GLN A 35 -4.41 0.72 -31.64
CA GLN A 35 -3.56 1.87 -31.29
C GLN A 35 -3.03 1.85 -29.86
N TYR A 36 -3.62 1.05 -28.97
CA TYR A 36 -3.22 0.95 -27.56
C TYR A 36 -2.56 -0.39 -27.20
N LEU A 37 -2.51 -1.35 -28.13
CA LEU A 37 -1.98 -2.69 -27.85
C LEU A 37 -0.49 -2.68 -27.49
N TYR A 38 0.27 -1.79 -28.14
CA TYR A 38 1.71 -1.72 -28.01
C TYR A 38 2.17 -0.29 -27.82
N GLU A 39 2.94 -0.06 -26.76
CA GLU A 39 3.70 1.16 -26.55
C GLU A 39 5.19 0.81 -26.66
N ASP A 40 5.91 1.46 -27.56
CA ASP A 40 7.32 1.14 -27.89
C ASP A 40 7.57 -0.35 -28.20
N GLY A 41 6.61 -1.01 -28.85
CA GLY A 41 6.67 -2.43 -29.20
C GLY A 41 6.46 -3.39 -28.04
N LYS A 42 6.05 -2.90 -26.86
CA LYS A 42 5.71 -3.72 -25.68
C LYS A 42 4.22 -3.67 -25.39
N GLN A 43 3.65 -4.82 -25.03
CA GLN A 43 2.29 -4.90 -24.54
C GLN A 43 2.24 -4.36 -23.10
N VAL A 44 1.57 -3.22 -22.90
CA VAL A 44 1.53 -2.52 -21.60
C VAL A 44 0.14 -2.46 -20.98
N SER A 45 -0.91 -2.85 -21.70
CA SER A 45 -2.30 -2.78 -21.24
C SER A 45 -2.82 -4.12 -20.72
N LEU A 46 -3.61 -4.05 -19.65
CA LEU A 46 -4.41 -5.14 -19.09
C LEU A 46 -5.76 -5.26 -19.81
N PHE A 47 -6.45 -4.13 -20.01
CA PHE A 47 -7.72 -4.04 -20.74
C PHE A 47 -7.67 -2.87 -21.72
N ILE A 48 -8.28 -3.02 -22.89
CA ILE A 48 -8.47 -1.96 -23.87
C ILE A 48 -9.88 -2.08 -24.45
N GLY A 49 -10.66 -1.01 -24.37
CA GLY A 49 -11.99 -1.00 -24.94
C GLY A 49 -12.70 0.33 -24.70
N PRO A 50 -13.93 0.44 -25.20
CA PRO A 50 -14.76 1.60 -24.92
C PRO A 50 -15.14 1.64 -23.44
N LEU A 51 -15.24 2.86 -22.89
CA LEU A 51 -15.52 3.08 -21.48
C LEU A 51 -16.78 2.36 -21.00
N SER A 52 -17.83 2.30 -21.83
CA SER A 52 -19.08 1.62 -21.51
C SER A 52 -18.89 0.14 -21.19
N SER A 53 -18.02 -0.50 -21.96
CA SER A 53 -17.74 -1.94 -21.82
C SER A 53 -16.74 -2.20 -20.69
N LEU A 54 -15.80 -1.27 -20.44
CA LEU A 54 -14.93 -1.31 -19.27
C LEU A 54 -15.72 -1.13 -17.96
N PHE A 55 -16.70 -0.23 -17.93
CA PHE A 55 -17.55 -0.01 -16.76
C PHE A 55 -18.52 -1.16 -16.52
N TRP A 56 -19.03 -1.76 -17.58
CA TRP A 56 -19.85 -2.96 -17.47
C TRP A 56 -19.11 -4.10 -16.77
N LEU A 57 -17.82 -4.31 -17.06
CA LEU A 57 -16.99 -5.33 -16.40
C LEU A 57 -16.86 -5.11 -14.89
N GLU A 58 -16.96 -3.85 -14.43
CA GLU A 58 -16.91 -3.49 -13.02
C GLU A 58 -18.26 -3.67 -12.31
N GLY A 59 -19.34 -3.90 -13.05
CA GLY A 59 -20.68 -4.09 -12.50
C GLY A 59 -21.23 -2.85 -11.79
N VAL A 60 -20.80 -1.65 -12.23
CA VAL A 60 -21.24 -0.36 -11.66
C VAL A 60 -22.19 0.31 -12.65
N GLU A 61 -23.49 0.08 -12.49
CA GLU A 61 -24.52 0.57 -13.42
C GLU A 61 -24.51 2.10 -13.55
N GLU A 62 -24.19 2.81 -12.48
CA GLU A 62 -24.11 4.27 -12.50
C GLU A 62 -23.02 4.78 -13.45
N LEU A 63 -21.90 4.05 -13.57
CA LEU A 63 -20.81 4.42 -14.48
C LEU A 63 -21.25 4.26 -15.94
N GLU A 64 -22.06 3.23 -16.23
CA GLU A 64 -22.67 3.01 -17.54
C GLU A 64 -23.68 4.12 -17.89
N GLU A 65 -24.45 4.61 -16.90
CA GLU A 65 -25.38 5.74 -17.06
C GLU A 65 -24.65 7.06 -17.37
N LEU A 66 -23.47 7.26 -16.79
CA LEU A 66 -22.74 8.52 -16.91
C LEU A 66 -22.27 8.82 -18.34
N ILE A 67 -21.98 7.78 -19.12
CA ILE A 67 -21.66 7.91 -20.55
C ILE A 67 -22.89 8.33 -21.37
N ARG A 68 -24.10 7.97 -20.89
CA ARG A 68 -25.36 8.23 -21.59
C ARG A 68 -26.00 9.56 -21.18
N ASP A 69 -25.51 10.21 -20.12
CA ASP A 69 -26.04 11.47 -19.63
C ASP A 69 -25.39 12.67 -20.34
N PRO A 70 -26.16 13.43 -21.15
CA PRO A 70 -25.65 14.58 -21.90
C PRO A 70 -25.19 15.75 -21.02
N ALA A 71 -25.43 15.71 -19.70
CA ALA A 71 -24.91 16.69 -18.75
C ALA A 71 -23.39 16.55 -18.51
N TYR A 72 -22.78 15.43 -18.91
CA TYR A 72 -21.35 15.18 -18.78
C TYR A 72 -20.61 15.23 -20.12
N VAL A 73 -19.33 15.59 -20.06
CA VAL A 73 -18.43 15.65 -21.23
C VAL A 73 -17.87 14.26 -21.57
N LEU A 74 -18.25 13.23 -20.81
CA LEU A 74 -17.78 11.87 -21.01
C LEU A 74 -18.41 11.29 -22.29
N THR A 75 -17.58 10.83 -23.20
CA THR A 75 -18.01 10.11 -24.41
C THR A 75 -17.52 8.67 -24.32
N ASP A 76 -18.15 7.77 -25.07
CA ASP A 76 -17.76 6.35 -25.09
C ASP A 76 -16.46 6.11 -25.90
N GLU A 77 -15.38 6.74 -25.45
CA GLU A 77 -14.07 6.68 -26.07
C GLU A 77 -13.32 5.40 -25.68
N TYR A 78 -12.40 4.98 -26.55
CA TYR A 78 -11.52 3.85 -26.26
C TYR A 78 -10.46 4.26 -25.25
N ARG A 79 -10.26 3.44 -24.22
CA ARG A 79 -9.23 3.64 -23.20
C ARG A 79 -8.47 2.36 -22.92
N SER A 80 -7.21 2.53 -22.52
CA SER A 80 -6.36 1.47 -22.02
C SER A 80 -6.24 1.54 -20.51
N ILE A 81 -6.41 0.40 -19.84
CA ILE A 81 -6.05 0.19 -18.44
C ILE A 81 -4.67 -0.47 -18.43
N PRO A 82 -3.63 0.15 -17.86
CA PRO A 82 -2.29 -0.43 -17.81
C PRO A 82 -2.22 -1.74 -17.00
N GLN A 83 -1.25 -2.59 -17.31
CA GLN A 83 -0.91 -3.72 -16.45
C GLN A 83 -0.52 -3.26 -15.05
N GLY A 84 -1.03 -3.97 -14.03
CA GLY A 84 -0.81 -3.64 -12.62
C GLY A 84 -1.74 -2.56 -12.06
N SER A 85 -2.54 -1.88 -12.90
CA SER A 85 -3.55 -0.94 -12.42
C SER A 85 -4.82 -1.68 -11.94
N PRO A 86 -5.45 -1.24 -10.83
CA PRO A 86 -6.76 -1.75 -10.44
C PRO A 86 -7.80 -1.38 -11.51
N ARG A 87 -8.86 -2.18 -11.66
CA ARG A 87 -9.80 -2.02 -12.77
C ARG A 87 -10.56 -0.67 -12.77
N LEU A 88 -10.89 -0.13 -11.58
CA LEU A 88 -11.46 1.22 -11.43
C LEU A 88 -10.44 2.37 -11.54
N TRP A 89 -9.15 2.10 -11.81
CA TRP A 89 -8.13 3.15 -11.98
C TRP A 89 -8.54 4.19 -13.02
N ILE A 90 -9.21 3.77 -14.09
CA ILE A 90 -9.64 4.65 -15.17
C ILE A 90 -10.61 5.74 -14.68
N VAL A 91 -11.39 5.48 -13.62
CA VAL A 91 -12.31 6.46 -13.02
C VAL A 91 -11.54 7.63 -12.43
N SER A 92 -10.42 7.36 -11.73
CA SER A 92 -9.56 8.41 -11.17
C SER A 92 -8.95 9.29 -12.26
N ILE A 93 -8.56 8.70 -13.39
CA ILE A 93 -8.03 9.44 -14.55
C ILE A 93 -9.11 10.33 -15.17
N LEU A 94 -10.32 9.80 -15.36
CA LEU A 94 -11.43 10.59 -15.91
C LEU A 94 -11.82 11.76 -14.98
N PHE A 95 -11.63 11.60 -13.66
CA PHE A 95 -11.83 12.67 -12.69
C PHE A 95 -10.76 13.75 -12.81
N GLU A 96 -9.49 13.36 -12.90
CA GLU A 96 -8.36 14.29 -13.10
C GLU A 96 -8.47 15.06 -14.43
N GLU A 97 -9.00 14.42 -15.47
CA GLU A 97 -9.31 15.05 -16.75
C GLU A 97 -10.56 15.96 -16.69
N GLY A 98 -11.27 16.01 -15.56
CA GLY A 98 -12.49 16.80 -15.39
C GLY A 98 -13.69 16.28 -16.19
N LYS A 99 -13.66 15.02 -16.66
CA LYS A 99 -14.74 14.39 -17.42
C LYS A 99 -15.84 13.82 -16.53
N ILE A 100 -15.53 13.53 -15.26
CA ILE A 100 -16.51 13.11 -14.27
C ILE A 100 -16.52 14.05 -13.04
N PRO A 101 -17.68 14.28 -12.41
CA PRO A 101 -17.77 15.15 -11.23
C PRO A 101 -17.17 14.51 -9.97
N ALA A 102 -16.69 15.35 -9.05
CA ALA A 102 -16.27 14.92 -7.71
C ALA A 102 -17.39 14.17 -6.96
N THR A 103 -18.65 14.61 -7.11
CA THR A 103 -19.82 13.96 -6.50
C THR A 103 -20.04 12.52 -6.98
N PHE A 104 -19.43 12.14 -8.10
CA PHE A 104 -19.51 10.80 -8.64
C PHE A 104 -18.38 9.90 -8.11
N MET A 105 -17.21 10.48 -7.85
CA MET A 105 -16.14 9.82 -7.10
C MET A 105 -16.65 9.46 -5.69
N ASP A 106 -17.35 10.38 -5.05
CA ASP A 106 -17.97 10.14 -3.74
C ASP A 106 -18.91 8.93 -3.79
N LYS A 107 -19.75 8.78 -4.83
CA LYS A 107 -20.68 7.64 -4.99
C LYS A 107 -20.01 6.31 -5.32
N ILE A 108 -19.04 6.28 -6.23
CA ILE A 108 -18.34 5.04 -6.60
C ILE A 108 -17.58 4.49 -5.40
N TYR A 109 -16.98 5.38 -4.61
CA TYR A 109 -16.19 5.05 -3.44
C TYR A 109 -17.00 5.12 -2.12
N GLU A 110 -18.31 5.38 -2.16
CA GLU A 110 -19.21 5.34 -0.99
C GLU A 110 -19.61 3.89 -0.62
N GLU A 111 -19.25 3.46 0.60
CA GLU A 111 -19.93 2.38 1.33
C GLU A 111 -21.29 2.86 1.89
N PRO A 112 -22.22 1.95 2.25
CA PRO A 112 -23.59 2.30 2.62
C PRO A 112 -23.65 3.31 3.78
N THR A 113 -24.16 4.50 3.47
CA THR A 113 -24.67 5.55 4.38
C THR A 113 -24.21 5.51 5.84
N LYS A 114 -23.37 6.47 6.24
CA LYS A 114 -23.31 6.92 7.64
C LYS A 114 -23.44 8.43 7.77
N LEU A 115 -24.39 8.80 8.64
CA LEU A 115 -24.91 10.13 8.95
C LEU A 115 -23.83 11.19 9.17
N LYS A 116 -24.05 12.36 8.55
CA LYS A 116 -23.36 13.63 8.82
C LYS A 116 -23.31 13.89 10.33
N GLY A 117 -22.11 14.13 10.84
CA GLY A 117 -21.96 14.86 12.09
C GLY A 117 -20.72 15.73 12.07
N LYS A 118 -20.86 16.84 12.78
CA LYS A 118 -20.01 18.03 12.74
C LYS A 118 -18.54 17.74 13.07
N LYS A 119 -17.65 18.48 12.39
CA LYS A 119 -16.21 18.55 12.62
C LYS A 119 -15.91 19.06 14.04
N ASN A 120 -14.86 18.48 14.62
CA ASN A 120 -14.15 18.77 15.89
C ASN A 120 -14.58 17.87 17.07
N ASN A 121 -13.62 17.09 17.60
CA ASN A 121 -13.64 16.01 18.64
C ASN A 121 -13.63 14.53 18.20
N ARG A 122 -13.46 14.18 16.92
CA ARG A 122 -13.56 12.78 16.46
C ARG A 122 -12.25 12.00 16.34
N ASP A 123 -11.10 12.66 16.22
CA ASP A 123 -9.82 11.97 16.00
C ASP A 123 -9.33 11.24 17.26
N GLU A 124 -9.58 11.79 18.44
CA GLU A 124 -9.31 11.11 19.72
C GLU A 124 -10.18 9.86 19.90
N ASN A 125 -11.45 9.90 19.47
CA ASN A 125 -12.39 8.80 19.64
C ASN A 125 -12.12 7.61 18.70
N TYR A 126 -11.60 7.86 17.49
CA TYR A 126 -11.18 6.78 16.57
C TYR A 126 -9.91 6.09 17.06
N VAL A 127 -8.91 6.85 17.52
CA VAL A 127 -7.69 6.30 18.11
C VAL A 127 -8.00 5.51 19.37
N ASP A 128 -8.89 5.99 20.24
CA ASP A 128 -9.31 5.28 21.44
C ASP A 128 -10.11 4.00 21.13
N LEU A 129 -10.97 4.02 20.11
CA LEU A 129 -11.69 2.83 19.65
C LEU A 129 -10.73 1.80 19.03
N MET A 130 -9.78 2.25 18.21
CA MET A 130 -8.73 1.42 17.64
C MET A 130 -7.82 0.83 18.72
N ASN A 131 -7.41 1.63 19.70
CA ASN A 131 -6.67 1.17 20.86
C ASN A 131 -7.47 0.13 21.65
N THR A 132 -8.76 0.36 21.88
CA THR A 132 -9.63 -0.58 22.60
C THR A 132 -9.75 -1.91 21.85
N PHE A 133 -9.99 -1.86 20.55
CA PHE A 133 -10.07 -3.04 19.70
C PHE A 133 -8.73 -3.80 19.66
N ILE A 134 -7.62 -3.11 19.43
CA ILE A 134 -6.29 -3.73 19.34
C ILE A 134 -5.88 -4.31 20.71
N ASN A 135 -6.12 -3.58 21.80
CA ASN A 135 -5.88 -4.10 23.15
C ASN A 135 -6.73 -5.34 23.45
N SER A 136 -7.93 -5.46 22.88
CA SER A 136 -8.77 -6.65 23.03
C SER A 136 -8.21 -7.90 22.33
N LEU A 137 -7.31 -7.74 21.36
CA LEU A 137 -6.66 -8.87 20.69
C LEU A 137 -5.77 -9.66 21.66
N GLY A 138 -5.20 -8.99 22.68
CA GLY A 138 -4.26 -9.57 23.63
C GLY A 138 -2.97 -10.11 22.98
N GLY A 139 -2.06 -10.62 23.82
CA GLY A 139 -0.76 -11.12 23.36
C GLY A 139 0.25 -10.00 23.07
N ASN A 140 1.40 -10.38 22.53
CA ASN A 140 2.45 -9.45 22.13
C ASN A 140 2.23 -9.04 20.68
N LEU A 141 1.97 -7.74 20.47
CA LEU A 141 1.65 -7.20 19.15
C LEU A 141 2.81 -6.37 18.60
N LEU A 142 3.09 -6.54 17.31
CA LEU A 142 3.96 -5.68 16.52
C LEU A 142 3.19 -5.10 15.33
N TYR A 143 3.48 -3.86 15.00
CA TYR A 143 2.76 -3.07 14.01
C TYR A 143 3.70 -2.60 12.90
N LYS A 144 3.26 -2.70 11.65
CA LYS A 144 3.89 -2.04 10.50
C LYS A 144 2.90 -1.08 9.87
N GLY A 145 3.20 0.21 9.89
CA GLY A 145 2.55 1.19 9.04
C GLY A 145 3.10 1.17 7.62
N LEU A 146 2.22 1.30 6.63
CA LEU A 146 2.53 1.33 5.20
C LEU A 146 1.61 2.34 4.51
N SER A 147 2.02 2.84 3.35
CA SER A 147 1.08 3.44 2.41
C SER A 147 0.32 2.35 1.65
N ARG A 148 -0.88 2.65 1.14
CA ARG A 148 -1.68 1.71 0.31
C ARG A 148 -0.92 1.17 -0.92
N PRO A 149 -0.09 1.96 -1.64
CA PRO A 149 0.72 1.39 -2.72
C PRO A 149 1.78 0.39 -2.24
N SER A 150 2.35 0.62 -1.05
CA SER A 150 3.45 -0.21 -0.52
C SER A 150 3.00 -1.62 -0.12
N ILE A 151 1.74 -1.79 0.30
CA ILE A 151 1.24 -3.12 0.66
C ILE A 151 1.14 -4.07 -0.54
N VAL A 152 0.92 -3.55 -1.75
CA VAL A 152 0.86 -4.37 -2.98
C VAL A 152 2.19 -5.09 -3.20
N SER A 153 3.31 -4.38 -3.00
CA SER A 153 4.64 -4.96 -3.11
C SER A 153 4.92 -6.01 -2.04
N LEU A 154 4.49 -5.78 -0.79
CA LEU A 154 4.64 -6.76 0.29
C LEU A 154 3.74 -7.98 0.11
N ALA A 155 2.53 -7.80 -0.44
CA ALA A 155 1.59 -8.88 -0.73
C ALA A 155 2.05 -9.75 -1.92
N SER A 156 2.82 -9.18 -2.85
CA SER A 156 3.36 -9.89 -4.01
C SER A 156 4.58 -10.74 -3.65
N LEU A 157 5.46 -10.20 -2.81
CA LEU A 157 6.60 -10.90 -2.26
C LEU A 157 6.80 -10.34 -0.84
N PHE A 158 6.67 -11.18 0.18
CA PHE A 158 6.85 -10.77 1.58
C PHE A 158 8.34 -10.46 1.84
N ALA A 159 8.78 -9.32 1.31
CA ALA A 159 10.16 -8.90 1.18
C ALA A 159 10.34 -7.47 1.72
N PRO A 160 11.56 -7.12 2.15
CA PRO A 160 11.88 -5.77 2.61
C PRO A 160 11.54 -4.72 1.55
N LEU A 161 10.75 -3.71 1.95
CA LEU A 161 10.50 -2.54 1.13
C LEU A 161 11.58 -1.51 1.40
N VAL A 162 12.55 -1.43 0.50
CA VAL A 162 13.56 -0.37 0.55
C VAL A 162 12.92 0.91 0.01
N SER A 163 12.60 1.85 0.90
CA SER A 163 12.23 3.20 0.49
C SER A 163 13.43 4.14 0.48
N SER A 164 13.40 5.16 -0.36
CA SER A 164 14.38 6.26 -0.36
C SER A 164 14.24 7.18 0.87
N ASN A 165 13.24 6.96 1.72
CA ASN A 165 13.10 7.70 2.96
C ASN A 165 14.02 7.09 4.03
N THR A 166 15.07 7.84 4.39
CA THR A 166 16.17 7.41 5.27
C THR A 166 15.74 6.89 6.65
N LEU A 167 14.55 7.24 7.15
CA LEU A 167 14.07 6.80 8.45
C LEU A 167 13.59 5.34 8.47
N GLN A 168 13.21 4.81 7.31
CA GLN A 168 12.61 3.47 7.23
C GLN A 168 13.64 2.34 7.21
N ASN A 169 14.92 2.69 7.04
CA ASN A 169 16.01 1.74 6.87
C ASN A 169 17.16 2.03 7.85
N GLU A 170 16.90 2.67 9.01
CA GLU A 170 17.97 3.13 9.91
C GLU A 170 18.77 1.99 10.56
N PHE A 171 18.29 0.74 10.47
CA PHE A 171 19.02 -0.48 10.80
C PHE A 171 19.36 -1.32 9.55
N GLY A 172 19.34 -0.73 8.35
CA GLY A 172 19.59 -1.39 7.07
C GLY A 172 18.34 -1.99 6.41
N PRO A 173 18.50 -2.79 5.35
CA PRO A 173 17.38 -3.40 4.65
C PRO A 173 16.68 -4.45 5.53
N GLY A 174 15.36 -4.38 5.61
CA GLY A 174 14.57 -5.36 6.35
C GLY A 174 13.08 -5.04 6.42
N LEU A 175 12.30 -5.93 7.03
CA LEU A 175 10.91 -5.65 7.40
C LEU A 175 10.87 -5.10 8.83
N TYR A 176 10.52 -3.83 8.95
CA TYR A 176 10.48 -3.11 10.22
C TYR A 176 9.12 -3.25 10.88
N ALA A 177 9.04 -3.53 12.18
CA ALA A 177 7.81 -3.46 12.94
C ALA A 177 8.09 -2.84 14.31
N THR A 178 7.08 -2.24 14.94
CA THR A 178 7.21 -1.58 16.24
C THR A 178 6.14 -2.08 17.19
N SER A 179 6.41 -2.08 18.49
CA SER A 179 5.38 -2.29 19.52
C SER A 179 4.50 -1.05 19.73
N SER A 180 4.82 0.08 19.10
CA SER A 180 4.10 1.34 19.23
C SER A 180 3.08 1.50 18.11
N LEU A 181 1.81 1.25 18.43
CA LEU A 181 0.70 1.45 17.48
C LEU A 181 0.66 2.91 16.99
N LYS A 182 0.87 3.87 17.89
CA LYS A 182 0.92 5.30 17.55
C LYS A 182 1.98 5.57 16.49
N TYR A 183 3.21 5.08 16.68
CA TYR A 183 4.28 5.26 15.71
C TYR A 183 3.92 4.63 14.35
N ALA A 184 3.33 3.44 14.35
CA ALA A 184 2.88 2.78 13.13
C ALA A 184 1.75 3.55 12.41
N LEU A 185 0.80 4.13 13.15
CA LEU A 185 -0.27 4.98 12.62
C LEU A 185 0.28 6.27 12.01
N ASP A 186 1.16 6.97 12.74
CA ASP A 186 1.82 8.20 12.27
C ASP A 186 2.58 7.94 10.95
N TYR A 187 3.22 6.77 10.85
CA TYR A 187 3.93 6.35 9.65
C TYR A 187 3.00 5.96 8.50
N ALA A 188 1.94 5.20 8.77
CA ALA A 188 0.97 4.80 7.76
C ALA A 188 0.30 6.03 7.14
N GLY A 189 0.09 7.07 7.95
CA GLY A 189 -0.60 8.27 7.56
C GLY A 189 -2.12 8.04 7.46
N PRO A 190 -2.85 9.10 7.09
CA PRO A 190 -4.31 9.15 7.18
C PRO A 190 -5.02 8.12 6.27
N ASP A 191 -4.48 7.83 5.09
CA ASP A 191 -4.99 6.83 4.14
C ASP A 191 -4.07 5.61 4.03
N GLY A 192 -3.38 5.27 5.11
CA GLY A 192 -2.40 4.19 5.14
C GLY A 192 -2.97 2.80 5.37
N VAL A 193 -2.08 1.86 5.66
CA VAL A 193 -2.39 0.49 6.06
C VAL A 193 -1.53 0.12 7.27
N ILE A 194 -2.13 -0.59 8.22
CA ILE A 194 -1.45 -1.18 9.38
C ILE A 194 -1.47 -2.69 9.25
N LEU A 195 -0.31 -3.32 9.30
CA LEU A 195 -0.19 -4.76 9.53
C LEU A 195 -0.01 -5.02 11.01
N ILE A 196 -0.70 -6.02 11.53
CA ILE A 196 -0.59 -6.47 12.91
C ILE A 196 -0.01 -7.88 12.91
N PHE A 197 1.14 -8.04 13.55
CA PHE A 197 1.76 -9.32 13.82
C PHE A 197 1.52 -9.68 15.28
N LYS A 198 1.06 -10.90 15.54
CA LYS A 198 0.70 -11.34 16.88
C LYS A 198 1.58 -12.51 17.30
N ASP A 199 2.18 -12.38 18.49
CA ASP A 199 2.97 -13.41 19.16
C ASP A 199 4.06 -14.01 18.26
N VAL A 200 4.81 -13.14 17.58
CA VAL A 200 5.91 -13.54 16.69
C VAL A 200 6.94 -14.37 17.47
N ASP A 201 7.18 -15.61 17.03
CA ASP A 201 8.11 -16.51 17.70
C ASP A 201 9.55 -16.25 17.26
N PHE A 202 10.28 -15.47 18.05
CA PHE A 202 11.70 -15.19 17.82
C PHE A 202 12.64 -16.22 18.46
N ARG A 203 12.16 -17.20 19.23
CA ARG A 203 13.01 -18.21 19.90
C ARG A 203 13.90 -19.02 18.96
N PRO A 204 13.46 -19.43 17.75
CA PRO A 204 14.31 -20.19 16.84
C PRO A 204 15.29 -19.32 16.04
N LEU A 205 15.29 -17.99 16.24
CA LEU A 205 16.00 -17.03 15.40
C LEU A 205 17.20 -16.42 16.11
N VAL A 206 18.22 -16.04 15.34
CA VAL A 206 19.36 -15.27 15.86
C VAL A 206 18.95 -13.80 15.99
N LYS A 207 18.73 -13.37 17.23
CA LYS A 207 18.34 -12.01 17.57
C LYS A 207 19.53 -11.20 18.07
N THR A 208 19.69 -10.00 17.51
CA THR A 208 20.70 -9.02 17.95
C THR A 208 20.01 -7.75 18.46
N ASP A 209 20.30 -7.39 19.72
CA ASP A 209 19.84 -6.13 20.30
C ASP A 209 20.88 -5.01 20.04
N LEU A 210 20.45 -3.99 19.29
CA LEU A 210 21.21 -2.78 18.99
C LEU A 210 21.08 -1.77 20.14
N ALA A 211 22.18 -1.53 20.84
CA ALA A 211 22.28 -0.52 21.89
C ALA A 211 23.62 0.20 21.85
N GLY A 212 23.74 1.30 22.60
CA GLY A 212 25.01 1.99 22.82
C GLY A 212 25.70 2.45 21.53
N GLU A 213 26.95 2.04 21.35
CA GLU A 213 27.76 2.42 20.18
C GLU A 213 27.34 1.68 18.90
N ASP A 214 26.94 0.42 18.99
CA ASP A 214 26.48 -0.36 17.84
C ASP A 214 25.20 0.24 17.25
N TRP A 215 24.27 0.64 18.11
CA TRP A 215 23.07 1.38 17.71
C TRP A 215 23.44 2.68 16.99
N ARG A 216 24.29 3.50 17.61
CA ARG A 216 24.67 4.82 17.08
C ARG A 216 25.34 4.68 15.71
N THR A 217 26.32 3.79 15.60
CA THR A 217 27.08 3.59 14.37
C THR A 217 26.20 3.05 13.24
N THR A 218 25.27 2.14 13.56
CA THR A 218 24.31 1.61 12.58
C THR A 218 23.36 2.70 12.09
N VAL A 219 22.75 3.46 13.00
CA VAL A 219 21.81 4.54 12.65
C VAL A 219 22.50 5.65 11.87
N ASP A 220 23.68 6.09 12.30
CA ASP A 220 24.44 7.13 11.61
C ASP A 220 24.77 6.67 10.17
N TYR A 221 25.15 5.40 9.98
CA TYR A 221 25.48 4.86 8.66
C TYR A 221 24.29 4.90 7.71
N TRP A 222 23.17 4.30 8.13
CA TRP A 222 22.00 4.15 7.27
C TRP A 222 21.18 5.42 7.09
N THR A 223 21.33 6.39 7.99
CA THR A 223 20.69 7.70 7.85
C THR A 223 21.57 8.72 7.13
N GLY A 224 22.75 8.30 6.63
CA GLY A 224 23.60 9.09 5.74
C GLY A 224 24.56 10.06 6.44
N ALA A 225 24.84 9.85 7.73
CA ALA A 225 25.87 10.61 8.42
C ALA A 225 27.28 10.19 7.94
N THR A 226 28.20 11.15 7.87
CA THR A 226 29.59 10.86 7.52
C THR A 226 30.27 10.12 8.67
N ILE A 227 30.63 8.85 8.43
CA ILE A 227 31.39 8.03 9.37
C ILE A 227 32.79 7.79 8.80
N SER A 228 33.82 7.98 9.61
CA SER A 228 35.19 7.55 9.28
C SER A 228 35.35 6.04 9.48
N ASN A 229 36.10 5.37 8.59
CA ASN A 229 36.39 3.93 8.66
C ASN A 229 35.13 3.04 8.66
N VAL A 230 34.16 3.34 7.78
CA VAL A 230 32.88 2.61 7.66
C VAL A 230 33.07 1.09 7.63
N SER A 231 34.02 0.58 6.84
CA SER A 231 34.27 -0.86 6.70
C SER A 231 34.77 -1.55 7.97
N GLU A 232 35.31 -0.79 8.93
CA GLU A 232 35.79 -1.31 10.21
C GLU A 232 34.75 -1.11 11.33
N ARG A 233 33.85 -0.13 11.18
CA ARG A 233 32.96 0.34 12.25
C ARG A 233 31.51 -0.09 12.10
N VAL A 234 31.01 -0.24 10.88
CA VAL A 234 29.62 -0.69 10.66
C VAL A 234 29.60 -2.20 10.86
N PRO A 235 28.94 -2.71 11.90
CA PRO A 235 28.95 -4.14 12.15
C PRO A 235 28.11 -4.83 11.07
N ALA A 236 28.60 -5.94 10.52
CA ALA A 236 27.92 -6.73 9.49
C ALA A 236 26.77 -7.57 10.10
N LEU A 237 25.88 -6.91 10.85
CA LEU A 237 24.84 -7.57 11.64
C LEU A 237 23.85 -8.33 10.78
N TRP A 238 23.62 -7.88 9.55
CA TRP A 238 22.75 -8.52 8.57
C TRP A 238 23.25 -9.89 8.10
N GLU A 239 24.55 -10.17 8.20
CA GLU A 239 25.10 -11.47 7.79
C GLU A 239 24.88 -12.57 8.83
N ARG A 240 24.60 -12.19 10.08
CA ARG A 240 24.62 -13.11 11.23
C ARG A 240 23.35 -13.08 12.07
N SER A 241 22.43 -12.17 11.78
CA SER A 241 21.19 -12.02 12.53
C SER A 241 20.01 -12.32 11.62
N ASP A 242 18.96 -12.89 12.20
CA ASP A 242 17.65 -12.98 11.57
C ASP A 242 16.77 -11.78 11.95
N ILE A 243 16.96 -11.31 13.20
CA ILE A 243 16.22 -10.21 13.81
C ILE A 243 17.19 -9.18 14.39
N LEU A 244 16.98 -7.90 14.06
CA LEU A 244 17.57 -6.77 14.77
C LEU A 244 16.52 -6.10 15.63
N GLN A 245 16.85 -5.68 16.85
CA GLN A 245 15.94 -4.92 17.70
C GLN A 245 16.67 -3.73 18.33
N GLY A 246 16.03 -2.56 18.38
CA GLY A 246 16.62 -1.37 18.98
C GLY A 246 15.63 -0.21 19.08
N GLN A 247 16.07 0.92 19.64
CA GLN A 247 15.24 2.12 19.71
C GLN A 247 15.14 2.80 18.34
N ILE A 248 13.98 3.36 18.03
CA ILE A 248 13.77 4.18 16.84
C ILE A 248 14.47 5.51 17.06
N SER A 249 15.21 6.00 16.08
CA SER A 249 15.95 7.25 16.23
C SER A 249 15.05 8.49 16.11
N VAL A 250 15.34 9.51 16.92
CA VAL A 250 14.77 10.85 16.78
C VAL A 250 15.88 11.86 16.51
N LYS A 251 15.56 12.92 15.77
CA LYS A 251 16.50 14.03 15.58
C LYS A 251 16.63 14.77 16.91
N ASP A 252 17.85 14.91 17.41
CA ASP A 252 18.11 15.85 18.49
C ASP A 252 17.92 17.28 17.95
N LEU A 253 17.17 18.11 18.66
CA LEU A 253 16.98 19.51 18.28
C LEU A 253 18.20 20.37 18.62
N ARG A 254 19.08 19.88 19.50
CA ARG A 254 20.26 20.59 20.01
C ARG A 254 21.55 20.18 19.30
N SER A 255 21.56 19.06 18.59
CA SER A 255 22.70 18.59 17.81
C SER A 255 22.24 18.10 16.45
N LYS A 256 23.15 17.97 15.47
CA LYS A 256 22.83 17.32 14.19
C LYS A 256 22.78 15.79 14.29
N GLN A 257 22.89 15.24 15.49
CA GLN A 257 22.94 13.80 15.74
C GLN A 257 21.55 13.24 15.98
N ARG A 258 21.43 11.94 15.75
CA ARG A 258 20.25 11.17 16.13
C ARG A 258 20.46 10.58 17.51
N VAL A 259 19.40 10.55 18.29
CA VAL A 259 19.39 9.95 19.64
C VAL A 259 18.29 8.90 19.74
N PRO A 260 18.42 7.91 20.65
CA PRO A 260 17.37 6.94 20.89
C PRO A 260 16.06 7.64 21.27
N GLY A 261 14.99 7.32 20.56
CA GLY A 261 13.63 7.76 20.87
C GLY A 261 12.95 6.91 21.94
N PRO A 262 11.67 7.19 22.22
CA PRO A 262 10.90 6.44 23.21
C PRO A 262 10.34 5.11 22.69
N ASP A 263 10.21 4.97 21.37
CA ASP A 263 9.63 3.80 20.72
C ASP A 263 10.72 2.85 20.22
N SER A 264 10.46 1.54 20.29
CA SER A 264 11.38 0.51 19.78
C SER A 264 10.91 -0.08 18.46
N GLN A 265 11.84 -0.64 17.70
CA GLN A 265 11.58 -1.38 16.48
C GLN A 265 12.29 -2.73 16.47
N VAL A 266 11.68 -3.67 15.77
CA VAL A 266 12.15 -5.02 15.48
C VAL A 266 12.20 -5.17 13.97
N VAL A 267 13.28 -5.71 13.43
CA VAL A 267 13.54 -5.76 12.00
C VAL A 267 13.86 -7.18 11.58
N GLY A 268 13.07 -7.76 10.69
CA GLY A 268 13.40 -9.01 10.02
C GLY A 268 14.38 -8.77 8.87
N VAL A 269 15.59 -9.33 8.96
CA VAL A 269 16.70 -9.07 8.02
C VAL A 269 17.14 -10.31 7.24
N SER A 270 16.62 -11.49 7.58
CA SER A 270 16.85 -12.75 6.86
C SER A 270 15.54 -13.37 6.39
N TYR A 271 15.61 -14.38 5.51
CA TYR A 271 14.43 -15.16 5.13
C TYR A 271 13.74 -15.81 6.33
N ALA A 272 14.50 -16.29 7.32
CA ALA A 272 13.92 -16.89 8.52
C ALA A 272 13.18 -15.83 9.37
N GLY A 273 13.76 -14.63 9.51
CA GLY A 273 13.11 -13.50 10.17
C GLY A 273 11.82 -13.06 9.45
N LEU A 274 11.88 -12.90 8.12
CA LEU A 274 10.71 -12.56 7.30
C LEU A 274 9.62 -13.63 7.40
N ASN A 275 9.99 -14.91 7.38
CA ASN A 275 9.05 -16.02 7.52
C ASN A 275 8.36 -16.02 8.90
N ALA A 276 9.07 -15.65 9.96
CA ALA A 276 8.47 -15.51 11.29
C ALA A 276 7.41 -14.38 11.32
N PHE A 277 7.70 -13.23 10.71
CA PHE A 277 6.70 -12.17 10.55
C PHE A 277 5.51 -12.62 9.69
N ALA A 278 5.75 -13.25 8.54
CA ALA A 278 4.68 -13.72 7.66
C ALA A 278 3.76 -14.73 8.37
N SER A 279 4.34 -15.69 9.10
CA SER A 279 3.59 -16.71 9.85
C SER A 279 2.79 -16.12 11.01
N ALA A 280 3.21 -14.97 11.52
CA ALA A 280 2.56 -14.27 12.63
C ALA A 280 1.65 -13.11 12.18
N LEU A 281 1.49 -12.89 10.87
CA LEU A 281 0.59 -11.87 10.36
C LEU A 281 -0.85 -12.22 10.74
N HIS A 282 -1.43 -11.41 11.61
CA HIS A 282 -2.74 -11.66 12.19
C HIS A 282 -3.84 -10.83 11.52
N MET A 283 -3.55 -9.59 11.16
CA MET A 283 -4.54 -8.66 10.63
C MET A 283 -3.93 -7.58 9.75
N ILE A 284 -4.72 -7.10 8.79
CA ILE A 284 -4.43 -5.95 7.93
C ILE A 284 -5.57 -4.95 8.11
N ILE A 285 -5.24 -3.71 8.47
CA ILE A 285 -6.22 -2.64 8.70
C ILE A 285 -5.96 -1.52 7.70
N TRP A 286 -6.94 -1.26 6.86
CA TRP A 286 -6.92 -0.14 5.92
C TRP A 286 -7.44 1.11 6.64
N LEU A 287 -6.60 2.13 6.74
CA LEU A 287 -6.98 3.43 7.28
C LEU A 287 -7.64 4.24 6.18
N ASP A 288 -8.70 4.96 6.51
CA ASP A 288 -9.40 5.82 5.58
C ASP A 288 -9.66 7.18 6.24
N SER A 289 -9.14 8.24 5.63
CA SER A 289 -9.26 9.59 6.13
C SER A 289 -10.35 10.40 5.46
N SER A 290 -11.16 9.80 4.58
CA SER A 290 -12.29 10.46 3.94
C SER A 290 -13.16 11.21 4.97
N ARG A 291 -13.00 12.54 4.96
CA ARG A 291 -13.70 13.56 5.74
C ARG A 291 -13.87 14.84 4.95
#